data_AF-A0A4V6N6X5-F1
#
_entry.id   AF-A0A4V6N6X5-F1
#
_cell.length_a   1.000
_cell.length_b   1.000
_cell.length_c   1.000
_cell.angle_alpha   90.00
_cell.angle_beta   90.00
_cell.angle_gamma   90.00
#
_symmetry.space_group_name_H-M   'P 1'
#
loop_
_entity.id
_entity.type
_entity.pdbx_description
1 polymer ?
#
loop_
_entity_poly.entity_id
_entity_poly.type
_entity_poly.pdbx_seq_one_letter_code
_entity_poly.pdbx_strand_id
1 'polypeptide(L)' 'MKSDSSRQWICTRQMAELLSLHRVTLQRLKSAGYFRQGHHFRKANPLAPRSNTLWHEQRVLMRLQAE' A
#
# COMPACT_ATOMS: atom_id res chain seq x y z
N MET A 1 -2.06 -16.28 21.58
CA MET A 1 -2.82 -16.02 20.33
C MET A 1 -1.83 -16.08 19.18
N LYS A 2 -2.04 -16.97 18.20
CA LYS A 2 -1.17 -17.06 17.01
C LYS A 2 -1.45 -15.83 16.16
N SER A 3 -0.52 -14.88 16.11
CA SER A 3 -0.50 -13.81 15.11
C SER A 3 -0.21 -14.46 13.76
N ASP A 4 -1.27 -14.95 13.11
CA ASP A 4 -1.22 -15.33 11.71
C ASP A 4 -0.75 -14.10 10.94
N SER A 5 0.52 -14.13 10.55
CA SER A 5 1.21 -13.05 9.84
C SER A 5 0.77 -13.08 8.38
N SER A 6 -0.54 -13.12 8.14
CA SER A 6 -1.16 -13.10 6.83
C SER A 6 -0.99 -11.71 6.24
N ARG A 7 0.21 -11.49 5.68
CA ARG A 7 0.64 -10.45 4.73
C ARG A 7 -0.54 -9.64 4.16
N GLN A 8 -1.02 -8.66 4.91
CA GLN A 8 -2.29 -8.01 4.59
C GLN A 8 -2.09 -7.03 3.45
N TRP A 9 -2.59 -7.44 2.28
CA TRP A 9 -2.76 -6.56 1.13
C TRP A 9 -4.10 -5.84 1.28
N ILE A 10 -4.06 -4.55 1.60
CA ILE A 10 -5.26 -3.75 1.87
C ILE A 10 -5.50 -2.71 0.78
N CYS A 11 -6.73 -2.23 0.64
CA CYS A 11 -7.05 -1.22 -0.37
C CYS A 11 -6.48 0.17 -0.01
N THR A 12 -6.39 1.07 -0.98
CA THR A 12 -5.93 2.46 -0.77
C THR A 12 -6.67 3.17 0.37
N ARG A 13 -7.98 2.92 0.53
CA ARG A 13 -8.76 3.54 1.61
C ARG A 13 -8.28 3.08 2.99
N GLN A 14 -8.18 1.78 3.20
CA GLN A 14 -7.71 1.21 4.46
C GLN A 14 -6.26 1.61 4.77
N MET A 15 -5.38 1.62 3.76
CA MET A 15 -4.00 2.06 3.96
C MET A 15 -3.92 3.54 4.34
N ALA A 16 -4.75 4.39 3.72
CA ALA A 16 -4.83 5.81 4.03
C ALA A 16 -5.35 6.04 5.46
N GLU A 17 -6.39 5.31 5.87
CA GLU A 17 -6.92 5.31 7.24
C GLU A 17 -5.84 4.87 8.25
N LEU A 18 -5.11 3.78 7.97
CA LEU A 18 -4.05 3.27 8.83
C LEU A 18 -2.91 4.28 9.03
N LEU A 19 -2.52 4.98 7.97
CA LEU A 19 -1.46 5.98 8.03
C LEU A 19 -1.93 7.34 8.54
N SER A 20 -3.23 7.53 8.82
CA SER A 20 -3.83 8.84 9.07
C SER A 20 -3.52 9.86 7.96
N LEU A 21 -3.48 9.42 6.70
CA LEU A 21 -3.20 10.25 5.53
C LEU A 21 -4.41 10.36 4.61
N HIS A 22 -4.48 11.46 3.85
CA HIS A 22 -5.43 11.54 2.75
C HIS A 22 -5.02 10.60 1.60
N ARG A 23 -6.00 9.93 0.98
CA ARG A 23 -5.77 9.00 -0.16
C ARG A 23 -4.95 9.61 -1.31
N VAL A 24 -5.09 10.92 -1.53
CA VAL A 24 -4.34 11.65 -2.58
C VAL A 24 -2.86 11.72 -2.23
N THR A 25 -2.49 11.92 -0.96
CA THR A 25 -1.09 11.88 -0.52
C THR A 25 -0.46 10.53 -0.82
N LEU A 26 -1.18 9.45 -0.52
CA LEU A 26 -0.71 8.10 -0.79
C LEU A 26 -0.52 7.84 -2.30
N GLN A 27 -1.41 8.36 -3.15
CA GLN A 27 -1.22 8.30 -4.61
C GLN A 27 -0.07 9.19 -5.11
N ARG A 28 0.16 10.36 -4.50
CA ARG A 28 1.30 11.23 -4.85
C ARG A 28 2.64 10.56 -4.52
N LEU A 29 2.75 9.93 -3.35
CA LEU A 29 3.94 9.15 -2.96
C LEU A 29 4.19 7.98 -3.91
N LYS A 30 3.12 7.30 -4.33
CA LYS A 30 3.18 6.27 -5.37
C LYS A 30 3.71 6.84 -6.69
N SER A 31 3.13 7.93 -7.20
CA SER A 31 3.54 8.54 -8.48
C SER A 31 4.95 9.14 -8.43
N ALA A 32 5.40 9.56 -7.25
CA ALA A 32 6.76 10.06 -7.03
C ALA A 32 7.81 8.94 -6.95
N GLY A 33 7.42 7.67 -6.98
CA GLY A 33 8.33 6.53 -6.90
C GLY A 33 8.83 6.20 -5.49
N TYR A 34 8.31 6.86 -4.44
CA TYR A 34 8.67 6.59 -3.05
C TYR A 34 8.34 5.13 -2.66
N PHE A 35 7.20 4.65 -3.15
CA PHE A 35 6.80 3.25 -3.06
C PHE A 35 7.10 2.52 -4.38
N ARG A 36 7.33 1.21 -4.27
CA ARG A 36 7.78 0.35 -5.38
C ARG A 36 6.69 -0.66 -5.72
N GLN A 37 6.32 -0.75 -7.00
CA GLN A 37 5.35 -1.74 -7.48
C GLN A 37 5.89 -3.17 -7.28
N GLY A 38 5.02 -4.12 -6.95
CA GLY A 38 5.36 -5.51 -6.62
C GLY A 38 5.92 -5.70 -5.20
N HIS A 39 6.53 -4.66 -4.62
CA HIS A 39 7.04 -4.67 -3.25
C HIS A 39 6.04 -4.03 -2.26
N HIS A 40 5.80 -2.73 -2.40
CA HIS A 40 4.96 -1.94 -1.50
C HIS A 40 3.49 -1.93 -1.93
N PHE A 41 3.24 -1.95 -3.23
CA PHE A 41 1.89 -1.94 -3.79
C PHE A 41 1.79 -2.80 -5.05
N ARG A 42 0.58 -3.21 -5.42
CA ARG A 42 0.28 -3.91 -6.67
C ARG A 42 -1.11 -3.53 -7.20
N LYS A 43 -1.39 -3.82 -8.47
CA LYS A 43 -2.77 -3.79 -8.99
C LYS A 43 -3.57 -4.94 -8.36
N ALA A 44 -4.83 -4.70 -8.03
CA ALA A 44 -5.74 -5.73 -7.54
C ALA A 44 -6.01 -6.78 -8.64
N ASN A 45 -6.27 -6.31 -9.86
CA ASN A 45 -6.34 -7.11 -11.07
C ASN A 45 -5.25 -6.63 -12.04
N PRO A 46 -4.20 -7.43 -12.29
CA PRO A 46 -3.12 -7.05 -13.20
C PRO A 46 -3.55 -7.02 -14.68
N LEU A 47 -4.62 -7.73 -15.05
CA LEU A 47 -5.11 -7.84 -16.43
C LEU A 47 -6.03 -6.68 -16.82
N ALA A 48 -6.58 -5.95 -15.86
CA ALA A 48 -7.48 -4.84 -16.14
C ALA A 48 -6.70 -3.56 -16.49
N PRO A 49 -7.11 -2.80 -17.52
CA PRO A 49 -6.47 -1.53 -17.88
C PRO A 49 -6.60 -0.50 -16.75
N ARG A 50 -7.72 -0.52 -16.01
CA ARG A 50 -7.92 0.22 -14.77
C ARG A 50 -8.17 -0.78 -13.63
N SER A 51 -7.40 -0.66 -12.57
CA SER A 51 -7.55 -1.51 -11.39
C SER A 51 -7.23 -0.76 -10.11
N ASN A 52 -7.88 -1.16 -9.03
CA ASN A 52 -7.58 -0.65 -7.69
C ASN A 52 -6.14 -1.01 -7.30
N THR A 53 -5.54 -0.18 -6.44
CA THR A 53 -4.22 -0.46 -5.87
C THR A 53 -4.41 -1.18 -4.54
N LEU A 54 -3.67 -2.27 -4.35
CA LEU A 54 -3.49 -2.96 -3.09
C LEU A 54 -2.13 -2.60 -2.51
N TRP A 55 -2.07 -2.44 -1.19
CA TRP A 55 -0.90 -2.00 -0.45
C TRP A 55 -0.49 -3.08 0.55
N HIS A 56 0.80 -3.37 0.61
CA HIS A 56 1.32 -4.28 1.61
C HIS A 56 1.61 -3.51 2.89
N GLU A 57 0.76 -3.69 3.89
CA GLU A 57 0.77 -2.90 5.13
C GLU A 57 2.17 -2.76 5.76
N GLN A 58 2.76 -3.88 6.18
CA GLN A 58 4.04 -3.89 6.90
C GLN A 58 5.18 -3.22 6.11
N ARG A 59 5.25 -3.44 4.79
CA ARG A 59 6.32 -2.88 3.95
C ARG A 59 6.17 -1.37 3.80
N VAL A 60 4.94 -0.88 3.70
CA VAL A 60 4.67 0.56 3.65
C VAL A 60 5.04 1.22 4.97
N LEU A 61 4.62 0.62 6.10
CA LEU A 61 4.97 1.12 7.43
C LEU A 61 6.49 1.14 7.66
N MET A 62 7.19 0.04 7.33
CA MET A 62 8.65 -0.04 7.41
C MET A 62 9.33 1.04 6.56
N ARG A 63 8.82 1.32 5.35
CA ARG A 63 9.40 2.34 4.49
C ARG A 63 9.29 3.74 5.08
N LEU A 64 8.16 4.04 5.74
CA LEU A 64 7.92 5.34 6.38
C LEU A 64 8.70 5.53 7.68
N GLN A 65 9.09 4.44 8.36
CA GLN A 65 9.92 4.48 9.57
C GLN A 65 11.43 4.52 9.27
N ALA A 66 11.85 4.36 8.02
CA ALA A 66 13.24 4.26 7.62
C ALA A 66 13.90 5.63 7.34
N GLU A 67 13.43 6.69 8.00
CA GLU A 67 13.93 8.07 7.88
C GLU A 67 14.53 8.56 9.21
#